data_AF-A0A1B3SKS0-F1
#
_entry.id   AF-A0A1B3SKS0-F1
#
_cell.length_a   1.000
_cell.length_b   1.000
_cell.length_c   1.000
_cell.angle_alpha   90.00
_cell.angle_beta   90.00
_cell.angle_gamma   90.00
#
_symmetry.space_group_name_H-M   'P 1'
#
loop_
_entity.id
_entity.type
_entity.pdbx_description
1 polymer ?
#
loop_
_entity_poly.entity_id
_entity_poly.type
_entity_poly.pdbx_seq_one_letter_code
_entity_poly.pdbx_strand_id
1 'polypeptide(L)'
;MIDDLILELSLIHHQINKKLFNKELKKIKINISDNKRLKTKLKLGHFEANSGWEDNDMQIIIWTLALDGDPYNIISVLIHEMVHQWNFQHNIKDVENNGRHNKKFRDKALSIGLEIPKTIRGDKTNKHGRGFDRTNLSKILKDIIKKDLDFNWDILKFKHRNAIEYESKSYSQRYTYYCLCIFDNRNFSFSSSKKMKIKCLICNNEFKIK
;
A
#
# COMPACT_ATOMS: atom_id res chain seq x y z
N MET A 1 -2.90 -2.86 -26.41
CA MET A 1 -2.89 -1.81 -25.37
C MET A 1 -2.67 -2.37 -23.97
N ILE A 2 -3.54 -3.25 -23.45
CA ILE A 2 -3.31 -3.90 -22.14
C ILE A 2 -2.08 -4.83 -22.20
N ASP A 3 -1.94 -5.60 -23.29
CA ASP A 3 -0.79 -6.49 -23.47
C ASP A 3 0.53 -5.71 -23.58
N ASP A 4 0.52 -4.58 -24.29
CA ASP A 4 1.68 -3.69 -24.37
C ASP A 4 2.05 -3.13 -22.99
N LEU A 5 1.05 -2.75 -22.18
CA LEU A 5 1.28 -2.32 -20.80
C LEU A 5 1.87 -3.43 -19.92
N ILE A 6 1.40 -4.67 -20.07
CA ILE A 6 1.96 -5.83 -19.37
C ILE A 6 3.41 -6.07 -19.79
N LEU A 7 3.71 -5.92 -21.08
CA LEU A 7 5.07 -6.04 -21.62
C LEU A 7 5.99 -4.96 -21.03
N GLU A 8 5.57 -3.70 -21.04
CA GLU A 8 6.31 -2.57 -20.46
C GLU A 8 6.54 -2.77 -18.95
N LEU A 9 5.52 -3.19 -18.20
CA LEU A 9 5.67 -3.48 -16.77
C LEU A 9 6.66 -4.63 -16.51
N SER A 10 6.70 -5.63 -17.40
CA SER A 10 7.64 -6.74 -17.31
C SER A 10 9.08 -6.29 -17.59
N LEU A 11 9.27 -5.37 -18.56
CA LEU A 11 10.56 -4.75 -18.83
C LEU A 11 11.03 -3.88 -17.65
N ILE A 12 10.13 -3.07 -17.10
CA ILE A 12 10.40 -2.23 -15.93
C ILE A 12 10.79 -3.10 -14.73
N HIS A 13 10.06 -4.18 -14.46
CA HIS A 13 10.39 -5.14 -13.40
C HIS A 13 11.82 -5.67 -13.55
N HIS A 14 12.19 -6.11 -14.76
CA HIS A 14 13.52 -6.63 -15.03
C HIS A 14 14.62 -5.60 -14.76
N GLN A 15 14.42 -4.36 -15.23
CA GLN A 15 15.39 -3.28 -15.06
C GLN A 15 15.53 -2.85 -13.59
N ILE A 16 14.40 -2.77 -12.86
CA ILE A 16 14.39 -2.47 -11.43
C ILE A 16 15.06 -3.58 -10.64
N ASN A 17 14.81 -4.85 -10.98
CA ASN A 17 15.49 -5.98 -10.33
C ASN A 17 17.01 -5.83 -10.45
N LYS A 18 17.51 -5.49 -11.65
CA LYS A 18 18.94 -5.27 -11.89
C LYS A 18 19.50 -4.08 -11.09
N LYS A 19 18.73 -3.01 -10.92
CA LYS A 19 19.20 -1.77 -10.28
C LYS A 19 19.06 -1.75 -8.76
N LEU A 20 17.98 -2.29 -8.23
CA LEU A 20 17.59 -2.13 -6.82
C LEU A 20 17.55 -3.44 -6.03
N PHE A 21 17.56 -4.59 -6.72
CA PHE A 21 17.46 -5.91 -6.10
C PHE A 21 18.62 -6.85 -6.50
N ASN A 22 19.74 -6.30 -6.98
CA ASN A 22 20.95 -7.06 -7.32
C ASN A 22 20.74 -8.26 -8.27
N LYS A 23 19.70 -8.22 -9.12
CA LYS A 23 19.27 -9.34 -9.98
C LYS A 23 18.82 -10.60 -9.20
N GLU A 24 18.48 -10.48 -7.93
CA GLU A 24 18.05 -11.62 -7.09
C GLU A 24 16.63 -12.08 -7.40
N LEU A 25 15.78 -11.20 -7.96
CA LEU A 25 14.39 -11.55 -8.23
C LEU A 25 14.26 -12.49 -9.44
N LYS A 26 13.62 -13.65 -9.22
CA LYS A 26 13.22 -14.54 -10.31
C LYS A 26 12.23 -13.83 -11.26
N LYS A 27 12.19 -14.28 -12.51
CA LYS A 27 11.16 -13.88 -13.48
C LYS A 27 9.77 -14.16 -12.90
N ILE A 28 8.83 -13.26 -13.14
CA ILE A 28 7.49 -13.31 -12.58
C ILE A 28 6.46 -12.95 -13.66
N LYS A 29 5.26 -13.52 -13.56
CA LYS A 29 4.14 -13.16 -14.44
C LYS A 29 3.51 -11.85 -13.94
N ILE A 30 3.31 -10.87 -14.81
CA ILE A 30 2.60 -9.64 -14.49
C ILE A 30 1.24 -9.66 -15.18
N ASN A 31 0.18 -9.43 -14.41
CA ASN A 31 -1.19 -9.47 -14.89
C ASN A 31 -1.92 -8.17 -14.57
N ILE A 32 -2.85 -7.76 -15.43
CA ILE A 32 -3.78 -6.66 -15.18
C ILE A 32 -5.17 -7.24 -14.93
N SER A 33 -5.80 -6.89 -13.82
CA SER A 33 -7.09 -7.47 -13.41
C SER A 33 -8.10 -6.43 -12.96
N ASP A 34 -9.37 -6.78 -13.15
CA ASP A 34 -10.50 -5.89 -12.91
C ASP A 34 -10.88 -5.85 -11.43
N ASN A 35 -11.05 -4.66 -10.86
CA ASN A 35 -11.39 -4.48 -9.44
C ASN A 35 -12.86 -4.78 -9.06
N LYS A 36 -13.69 -5.22 -10.00
CA LYS A 36 -15.16 -5.33 -9.83
C LYS A 36 -15.59 -6.20 -8.65
N ARG A 37 -14.78 -7.19 -8.27
CA ARG A 37 -15.05 -8.11 -7.13
C ARG A 37 -14.54 -7.58 -5.78
N LEU A 38 -13.76 -6.50 -5.76
CA LEU A 38 -13.09 -5.93 -4.58
C LEU A 38 -13.74 -4.63 -4.09
N LYS A 39 -15.07 -4.48 -4.22
CA LYS A 39 -15.83 -3.25 -3.84
C LYS A 39 -15.56 -2.73 -2.42
N THR A 40 -14.97 -3.53 -1.53
CA THR A 40 -14.70 -3.18 -0.12
C THR A 40 -13.22 -2.98 0.22
N LYS A 41 -12.27 -3.36 -0.66
CA LYS A 41 -10.82 -3.24 -0.41
C LYS A 41 -10.13 -2.60 -1.60
N LEU A 42 -9.64 -1.37 -1.37
CA LEU A 42 -8.84 -0.59 -2.32
C LEU A 42 -7.43 -1.20 -2.40
N LYS A 43 -7.25 -2.16 -3.29
CA LYS A 43 -5.94 -2.70 -3.64
C LYS A 43 -5.55 -2.16 -5.01
N LEU A 44 -4.34 -1.65 -5.11
CA LEU A 44 -3.75 -1.19 -6.38
C LEU A 44 -2.89 -2.29 -7.01
N GLY A 45 -2.25 -3.13 -6.18
CA GLY A 45 -1.54 -4.33 -6.59
C GLY A 45 -1.75 -5.48 -5.62
N HIS A 46 -1.28 -6.67 -6.02
CA HIS A 46 -1.08 -7.81 -5.13
C HIS A 46 -0.04 -8.79 -5.71
N PHE A 47 0.94 -9.17 -4.89
CA PHE A 47 1.83 -10.31 -5.12
C PHE A 47 1.19 -11.62 -4.65
N GLU A 48 1.21 -12.63 -5.52
CA GLU A 48 0.80 -14.00 -5.21
C GLU A 48 1.98 -14.97 -5.39
N ALA A 49 2.30 -15.69 -4.32
CA ALA A 49 3.38 -16.66 -4.28
C ALA A 49 3.09 -17.93 -5.10
N ASN A 50 1.82 -18.26 -5.27
CA ASN A 50 1.36 -19.37 -6.09
C ASN A 50 0.09 -18.94 -6.82
N SER A 51 0.12 -19.02 -8.14
CA SER A 51 -1.00 -18.65 -9.01
C SER A 51 -2.05 -19.77 -9.17
N GLY A 52 -1.79 -20.97 -8.65
CA GLY A 52 -2.73 -22.11 -8.68
C GLY A 52 -2.87 -22.80 -10.03
N TRP A 53 -2.05 -22.42 -11.01
CA TRP A 53 -1.93 -23.09 -12.33
C TRP A 53 -0.89 -24.21 -12.28
N GLU A 54 -0.89 -25.09 -13.28
CA GLU A 54 0.06 -26.21 -13.37
C GLU A 54 1.53 -25.77 -13.24
N ASP A 55 1.84 -24.54 -13.67
CA ASP A 55 3.18 -23.95 -13.60
C ASP A 55 3.59 -23.50 -12.18
N ASN A 56 2.66 -23.37 -11.23
CA ASN A 56 2.86 -22.86 -9.85
C ASN A 56 3.69 -21.55 -9.76
N ASP A 57 3.74 -20.76 -10.84
CA ASP A 57 4.57 -19.57 -10.91
C ASP A 57 4.02 -18.43 -10.03
N MET A 58 4.94 -17.63 -9.50
CA MET A 58 4.63 -16.37 -8.83
C MET A 58 3.98 -15.39 -9.81
N GLN A 59 3.11 -14.51 -9.29
CA GLN A 59 2.55 -13.42 -10.08
C GLN A 59 2.45 -12.10 -9.32
N ILE A 60 2.54 -11.00 -10.05
CA ILE A 60 2.14 -9.67 -9.60
C ILE A 60 0.91 -9.27 -10.39
N ILE A 61 -0.18 -8.99 -9.67
CA ILE A 61 -1.43 -8.50 -10.24
C ILE A 61 -1.49 -7.00 -9.99
N ILE A 62 -1.57 -6.22 -11.05
CA ILE A 62 -1.89 -4.79 -11.01
C ILE A 62 -3.38 -4.64 -11.28
N TRP A 63 -4.07 -3.96 -10.37
CA TRP A 63 -5.49 -3.77 -10.51
C TRP A 63 -5.82 -2.55 -11.35
N THR A 64 -6.95 -2.58 -12.06
CA THR A 64 -7.37 -1.46 -12.94
C THR A 64 -7.60 -0.12 -12.23
N LEU A 65 -7.65 -0.07 -10.89
CA LEU A 65 -7.66 1.19 -10.13
C LEU A 65 -6.29 1.89 -10.11
N ALA A 66 -5.19 1.17 -10.36
CA ALA A 66 -3.84 1.76 -10.44
C ALA A 66 -3.57 2.45 -11.77
N LEU A 67 -4.48 2.31 -12.75
CA LEU A 67 -4.34 2.82 -14.11
C LEU A 67 -4.99 4.22 -14.21
N ASP A 68 -4.46 5.18 -13.46
CA ASP A 68 -4.94 6.57 -13.39
C ASP A 68 -4.27 7.51 -14.41
N GLY A 69 -3.32 6.98 -15.17
CA GLY A 69 -2.53 7.69 -16.17
C GLY A 69 -1.33 8.45 -15.61
N ASP A 70 -0.95 8.24 -14.34
CA ASP A 70 0.35 8.63 -13.82
C ASP A 70 1.34 7.44 -13.88
N PRO A 71 2.34 7.45 -14.78
CA PRO A 71 3.37 6.42 -14.86
C PRO A 71 4.10 6.20 -13.54
N TYR A 72 4.30 7.24 -12.74
CA TYR A 72 4.97 7.09 -11.44
C TYR A 72 4.12 6.30 -10.44
N ASN A 73 2.80 6.45 -10.49
CA ASN A 73 1.91 5.73 -9.59
C ASN A 73 1.93 4.23 -9.88
N ILE A 74 1.76 3.82 -11.15
CA ILE A 74 1.79 2.39 -11.52
C ILE A 74 3.16 1.76 -11.25
N ILE A 75 4.26 2.47 -11.49
CA ILE A 75 5.61 2.00 -11.15
C ILE A 75 5.78 1.89 -9.63
N SER A 76 5.24 2.83 -8.85
CA SER A 76 5.25 2.76 -7.38
C SER A 76 4.53 1.51 -6.87
N VAL A 77 3.39 1.15 -7.47
CA VAL A 77 2.65 -0.08 -7.15
C VAL A 77 3.47 -1.31 -7.54
N LEU A 78 4.08 -1.33 -8.72
CA LEU A 78 4.94 -2.44 -9.15
C LEU A 78 6.09 -2.67 -8.16
N ILE A 79 6.82 -1.61 -7.78
CA ILE A 79 7.94 -1.70 -6.83
C ILE A 79 7.47 -2.17 -5.45
N HIS A 80 6.30 -1.73 -5.00
CA HIS A 80 5.67 -2.22 -3.76
C HIS A 80 5.51 -3.74 -3.79
N GLU A 81 4.95 -4.29 -4.87
CA GLU A 81 4.77 -5.74 -5.00
C GLU A 81 6.10 -6.48 -5.22
N MET A 82 7.12 -5.83 -5.81
CA MET A 82 8.49 -6.40 -5.89
C MET A 82 9.15 -6.54 -4.51
N VAL A 83 8.81 -5.68 -3.54
CA VAL A 83 9.27 -5.85 -2.15
C VAL A 83 8.68 -7.13 -1.54
N HIS A 84 7.39 -7.38 -1.77
CA HIS A 84 6.75 -8.64 -1.35
C HIS A 84 7.40 -9.85 -2.01
N GLN A 85 7.65 -9.78 -3.32
CA GLN A 85 8.36 -10.83 -4.05
C GLN A 85 9.74 -11.11 -3.42
N TRP A 86 10.54 -10.06 -3.17
CA TRP A 86 11.87 -10.22 -2.59
C TRP A 86 11.80 -10.89 -1.22
N ASN A 87 10.91 -10.41 -0.35
CA ASN A 87 10.73 -10.96 0.99
C ASN A 87 10.32 -12.43 0.92
N PHE A 88 9.36 -12.77 0.05
CA PHE A 88 8.94 -14.16 -0.15
C PHE A 88 10.12 -15.06 -0.58
N GLN A 89 10.91 -14.64 -1.58
CA GLN A 89 12.05 -15.39 -2.08
C GLN A 89 13.18 -15.57 -1.05
N HIS A 90 13.24 -14.69 -0.05
CA HIS A 90 14.19 -14.75 1.06
C HIS A 90 13.59 -15.37 2.34
N ASN A 91 12.42 -16.00 2.24
CA ASN A 91 11.71 -16.60 3.39
C ASN A 91 11.39 -15.60 4.52
N ILE A 92 11.16 -14.33 4.15
CA ILE A 92 10.82 -13.25 5.07
C ILE A 92 9.31 -13.05 5.08
N LYS A 93 8.69 -13.38 6.22
CA LYS A 93 7.29 -13.03 6.48
C LYS A 93 7.17 -11.52 6.74
N ASP A 94 6.66 -10.79 5.77
CA ASP A 94 6.58 -9.33 5.75
C ASP A 94 5.15 -8.78 5.98
N VAL A 95 4.16 -9.68 5.99
CA VAL A 95 2.76 -9.41 6.32
C VAL A 95 2.30 -10.24 7.52
N GLU A 96 1.58 -9.61 8.45
CA GLU A 96 0.95 -10.26 9.61
C GLU A 96 -0.33 -11.01 9.22
N ASN A 97 -0.83 -11.88 10.10
CA ASN A 97 -2.02 -12.70 9.81
C ASN A 97 -3.28 -11.88 9.47
N ASN A 98 -3.35 -10.61 9.88
CA ASN A 98 -4.44 -9.68 9.56
C ASN A 98 -4.22 -8.91 8.24
N GLY A 99 -3.18 -9.23 7.46
CA GLY A 99 -2.84 -8.55 6.22
C GLY A 99 -2.03 -7.27 6.42
N ARG A 100 -1.49 -7.02 7.61
CA ARG A 100 -0.74 -5.80 7.94
C ARG A 100 0.73 -5.93 7.57
N HIS A 101 1.25 -4.98 6.78
CA HIS A 101 2.68 -4.87 6.49
C HIS A 101 3.48 -4.56 7.76
N ASN A 102 4.46 -5.40 8.05
CA ASN A 102 5.26 -5.33 9.27
C ASN A 102 6.59 -4.57 9.05
N LYS A 103 7.43 -4.50 10.07
CA LYS A 103 8.71 -3.75 10.00
C LYS A 103 9.68 -4.32 8.96
N LYS A 104 9.63 -5.63 8.66
CA LYS A 104 10.49 -6.23 7.64
C LYS A 104 10.13 -5.72 6.25
N PHE A 105 8.83 -5.61 5.95
CA PHE A 105 8.37 -4.92 4.74
C PHE A 105 8.92 -3.49 4.67
N ARG A 106 8.72 -2.71 5.74
CA ARG A 106 9.20 -1.33 5.84
C ARG A 106 10.69 -1.22 5.56
N ASP A 107 11.50 -2.04 6.22
CA ASP A 107 12.96 -1.95 6.14
C ASP A 107 13.45 -2.23 4.72
N LYS A 108 12.87 -3.23 4.05
CA LYS A 108 13.17 -3.51 2.64
C LYS A 108 12.65 -2.40 1.71
N ALA A 109 11.44 -1.90 1.92
CA ALA A 109 10.88 -0.80 1.12
C ALA A 109 11.75 0.47 1.20
N LEU A 110 12.19 0.84 2.40
CA LEU A 110 13.11 1.96 2.60
C LEU A 110 14.47 1.70 1.95
N SER A 111 15.02 0.49 2.06
CA SER A 111 16.34 0.18 1.50
C SER A 111 16.39 0.27 -0.03
N ILE A 112 15.26 0.05 -0.71
CA ILE A 112 15.16 0.14 -2.17
C ILE A 112 14.70 1.53 -2.65
N GLY A 113 14.53 2.50 -1.73
CA GLY A 113 14.24 3.89 -2.05
C GLY A 113 12.76 4.26 -2.12
N LEU A 114 11.85 3.44 -1.58
CA LEU A 114 10.48 3.89 -1.31
C LEU A 114 10.46 4.75 -0.05
N GLU A 115 9.57 5.74 -0.05
CA GLU A 115 9.23 6.53 1.13
C GLU A 115 7.95 6.01 1.75
N ILE A 116 7.90 6.01 3.08
CA ILE A 116 6.69 5.67 3.82
C ILE A 116 6.16 6.94 4.47
N PRO A 117 4.97 7.42 4.09
CA PRO A 117 4.42 8.65 4.63
C PRO A 117 4.25 8.54 6.13
N LYS A 118 4.64 9.61 6.85
CA LYS A 118 4.42 9.73 8.29
C LYS A 118 2.94 9.55 8.58
N THR A 119 2.65 8.79 9.61
CA THR A 119 1.28 8.61 10.08
C THR A 119 1.04 9.40 11.34
N ILE A 120 -0.21 9.80 11.54
CA ILE A 120 -0.67 10.74 12.58
C ILE A 120 -0.47 10.21 14.03
N ARG A 121 0.11 9.01 14.22
CA ARG A 121 0.46 8.44 15.54
C ARG A 121 1.98 8.26 15.77
N GLY A 122 2.81 8.98 15.01
CA GLY A 122 4.27 9.02 15.19
C GLY A 122 5.00 7.81 14.59
N ASP A 123 6.32 7.77 14.75
CA ASP A 123 7.26 6.86 14.07
C ASP A 123 7.06 5.36 14.37
N LYS A 124 6.09 5.01 15.24
CA LYS A 124 5.90 3.64 15.74
C LYS A 124 4.62 2.93 15.29
N THR A 125 3.57 3.56 14.76
CA THR A 125 2.43 2.84 14.15
C THR A 125 1.45 3.75 13.41
N ASN A 126 0.84 3.20 12.36
CA ASN A 126 -0.01 3.91 11.41
C ASN A 126 -1.46 4.13 11.90
N LYS A 127 -2.00 5.35 11.70
CA LYS A 127 -3.37 5.83 12.11
C LYS A 127 -4.54 4.91 11.71
N HIS A 128 -4.31 3.92 10.85
CA HIS A 128 -5.36 3.11 10.21
C HIS A 128 -5.27 1.60 10.50
N GLY A 129 -4.32 1.14 11.33
CA GLY A 129 -4.16 -0.30 11.62
C GLY A 129 -3.64 -1.13 10.44
N ARG A 130 -3.23 -0.48 9.33
CA ARG A 130 -2.75 -1.14 8.11
C ARG A 130 -1.24 -1.30 8.00
N GLY A 131 -0.49 -0.91 9.03
CA GLY A 131 0.96 -1.06 9.03
C GLY A 131 1.57 -0.22 7.93
N PHE A 132 2.66 -0.69 7.32
CA PHE A 132 3.43 0.06 6.32
C PHE A 132 2.94 -0.15 4.87
N ASP A 133 1.62 -0.32 4.68
CA ASP A 133 0.98 -0.61 3.40
C ASP A 133 1.09 0.53 2.36
N ARG A 134 1.26 1.76 2.81
CA ARG A 134 1.41 2.93 1.94
C ARG A 134 2.87 3.24 1.69
N THR A 135 3.23 3.31 0.42
CA THR A 135 4.57 3.64 -0.07
C THR A 135 4.47 4.61 -1.23
N ASN A 136 5.42 5.55 -1.31
CA ASN A 136 5.58 6.48 -2.42
C ASN A 136 7.00 6.35 -2.98
N LEU A 137 7.20 6.74 -4.24
CA LEU A 137 8.54 6.88 -4.80
C LEU A 137 9.27 8.06 -4.14
N SER A 138 10.48 7.83 -3.63
CA SER A 138 11.36 8.92 -3.23
C SER A 138 11.78 9.76 -4.43
N LYS A 139 12.28 10.98 -4.17
CA LYS A 139 12.85 11.83 -5.22
C LYS A 139 13.98 11.11 -5.99
N ILE A 140 14.86 10.42 -5.26
CA ILE A 140 15.97 9.64 -5.82
C ILE A 140 15.43 8.54 -6.74
N LEU A 141 14.42 7.81 -6.29
CA LEU A 141 13.84 6.72 -7.06
C LEU A 141 13.12 7.23 -8.33
N LYS A 142 12.44 8.38 -8.26
CA LYS A 142 11.88 9.04 -9.45
C LYS A 142 12.97 9.43 -10.44
N ASP A 143 14.10 9.94 -9.96
CA ASP A 143 15.23 10.29 -10.83
C ASP A 143 15.83 9.06 -11.50
N ILE A 144 15.96 7.93 -10.79
CA ILE A 144 16.39 6.64 -11.37
C ILE A 144 15.42 6.18 -12.44
N ILE A 145 14.10 6.21 -12.16
CA ILE A 145 13.06 5.83 -13.12
C ILE A 145 13.16 6.67 -14.38
N LYS A 146 13.37 7.98 -14.23
CA LYS A 146 13.41 8.91 -15.36
C LYS A 146 14.67 8.79 -16.21
N LYS A 147 15.82 8.59 -15.58
CA LYS A 147 17.13 8.67 -16.25
C LYS A 147 17.62 7.32 -16.73
N ASP A 148 17.28 6.26 -16.02
CA ASP A 148 17.98 4.99 -16.18
C ASP A 148 17.08 3.82 -16.59
N LEU A 149 15.76 3.98 -16.55
CA LEU A 149 14.84 2.96 -17.06
C LEU A 149 14.45 3.30 -18.50
N ASP A 150 14.48 2.30 -19.34
CA ASP A 150 14.11 2.36 -20.75
C ASP A 150 12.76 1.67 -20.95
N PHE A 151 11.71 2.46 -21.17
CA PHE A 151 10.34 1.99 -21.35
C PHE A 151 9.51 3.06 -22.06
N ASN A 152 8.35 2.67 -22.59
CA ASN A 152 7.46 3.61 -23.25
C ASN A 152 6.56 4.35 -22.24
N TRP A 153 6.90 5.61 -21.97
CA TRP A 153 6.13 6.48 -21.09
C TRP A 153 4.67 6.65 -21.48
N ASP A 154 4.35 6.64 -22.77
CA ASP A 154 2.99 6.88 -23.24
C ASP A 154 2.08 5.69 -23.01
N ILE A 155 2.63 4.46 -23.04
CA ILE A 155 1.89 3.25 -22.67
C ILE A 155 1.47 3.30 -21.20
N LEU A 156 2.36 3.76 -20.31
CA LEU A 156 2.06 3.89 -18.87
C LEU A 156 1.09 5.02 -18.53
N LYS A 157 0.86 5.98 -19.43
CA LYS A 157 -0.18 7.02 -19.26
C LYS A 157 -1.59 6.50 -19.53
N PHE A 158 -1.74 5.21 -19.82
CA PHE A 158 -3.05 4.58 -20.02
C PHE A 158 -3.97 4.80 -18.80
N LYS A 159 -5.20 5.23 -19.09
CA LYS A 159 -6.24 5.48 -18.09
C LYS A 159 -7.35 4.46 -18.25
N HIS A 160 -7.71 3.81 -17.14
CA HIS A 160 -8.86 2.92 -17.10
C HIS A 160 -10.05 3.60 -16.43
N ARG A 161 -11.27 3.40 -16.95
CA ARG A 161 -12.51 3.97 -16.40
C ARG A 161 -12.66 3.77 -14.89
N ASN A 162 -12.27 2.59 -14.38
CA ASN A 162 -12.38 2.27 -12.95
C ASN A 162 -11.54 3.23 -12.09
N ALA A 163 -10.40 3.69 -12.58
CA ALA A 163 -9.55 4.66 -11.87
C ALA A 163 -10.15 6.08 -11.94
N ILE A 164 -10.78 6.44 -13.07
CA ILE A 164 -11.40 7.75 -13.29
C ILE A 164 -12.68 7.91 -12.45
N GLU A 165 -13.56 6.91 -12.48
CA GLU A 165 -14.85 6.92 -11.80
C GLU A 165 -14.73 6.62 -10.30
N TYR A 166 -13.51 6.40 -9.80
CA TYR A 166 -13.30 6.07 -8.42
C TYR A 166 -13.43 7.30 -7.52
N GLU A 167 -14.54 7.39 -6.81
CA GLU A 167 -14.69 8.30 -5.68
C GLU A 167 -14.16 7.65 -4.40
N SER A 168 -13.16 8.28 -3.77
CA SER A 168 -12.70 7.83 -2.47
C SER A 168 -13.80 7.99 -1.43
N LYS A 169 -14.31 6.87 -0.89
CA LYS A 169 -15.07 6.92 0.37
C LYS A 169 -14.15 7.46 1.45
N SER A 170 -14.38 8.70 1.87
CA SER A 170 -13.66 9.29 2.99
C SER A 170 -13.82 8.36 4.20
N TYR A 171 -12.73 8.17 4.95
CA TYR A 171 -12.85 7.47 6.23
C TYR A 171 -13.83 8.26 7.09
N SER A 172 -14.88 7.61 7.59
CA SER A 172 -15.78 8.22 8.56
C SER A 172 -14.94 8.81 9.69
N GLN A 173 -14.97 10.14 9.84
CA GLN A 173 -14.19 10.83 10.87
C GLN A 173 -14.52 10.22 12.24
N ARG A 174 -13.49 9.78 12.97
CA ARG A 174 -13.67 9.24 14.32
C ARG A 174 -13.29 10.31 15.33
N TYR A 175 -14.17 10.55 16.29
CA TYR A 175 -13.97 11.45 17.42
C TYR A 175 -13.48 10.63 18.60
N THR A 176 -12.34 10.99 19.20
CA THR A 176 -11.82 10.31 20.39
C THR A 176 -12.18 11.13 21.61
N TYR A 177 -12.89 10.49 22.54
CA TYR A 177 -13.38 11.06 23.79
C TYR A 177 -12.49 10.59 24.93
N TYR A 178 -12.17 11.48 25.87
CA TYR A 178 -11.48 11.11 27.10
C TYR A 178 -12.08 11.82 28.33
N CYS A 179 -12.16 11.08 29.43
CA CYS A 179 -12.45 11.63 30.75
C CYS A 179 -11.14 12.01 31.44
N LEU A 180 -11.15 13.12 32.19
CA LEU A 180 -10.05 13.48 33.09
C LEU A 180 -10.15 12.80 34.46
N CYS A 181 -11.22 12.05 34.69
CA CYS A 181 -11.42 11.29 35.90
C CYS A 181 -10.59 10.01 35.88
N ILE A 182 -9.99 9.70 37.02
CA ILE A 182 -9.31 8.44 37.26
C ILE A 182 -10.37 7.46 37.78
N PHE A 183 -10.60 6.39 37.03
CA PHE A 183 -11.41 5.26 37.46
C PHE A 183 -10.52 4.03 37.43
N ASP A 184 -10.41 3.32 38.55
CA ASP A 184 -9.56 2.13 38.69
C ASP A 184 -8.10 2.40 38.25
N ASN A 185 -7.51 3.47 38.78
CA ASN A 185 -6.15 3.95 38.47
C ASN A 185 -5.86 4.23 36.99
N ARG A 186 -6.89 4.43 36.15
CA ARG A 186 -6.72 4.73 34.71
C ARG A 186 -7.66 5.83 34.23
N ASN A 187 -7.24 6.55 33.20
CA ASN A 187 -8.10 7.48 32.48
C ASN A 187 -8.90 6.72 31.42
N PHE A 188 -10.22 6.92 31.39
CA PHE A 188 -11.10 6.27 30.43
C PHE A 188 -11.16 7.04 29.10
N SER A 189 -11.01 6.33 27.97
CA SER A 189 -11.12 6.91 26.62
C SER A 189 -11.71 5.92 25.63
N PHE A 190 -12.43 6.45 24.62
CA PHE A 190 -13.03 5.65 23.54
C PHE A 190 -13.23 6.50 22.28
N SER A 191 -13.58 5.88 21.14
CA SER A 191 -13.78 6.61 19.88
C SER A 191 -15.12 6.30 19.21
N SER A 192 -15.84 7.32 18.74
CA SER A 192 -17.12 7.19 18.01
C SER A 192 -17.01 7.70 16.58
N SER A 193 -17.81 7.14 15.66
CA SER A 193 -17.98 7.66 14.29
C SER A 193 -18.97 8.83 14.22
N LYS A 194 -19.71 9.12 15.30
CA LYS A 194 -20.62 10.26 15.42
C LYS A 194 -20.09 11.24 16.45
N LYS A 195 -20.23 12.54 16.18
CA LYS A 195 -19.95 13.58 17.18
C LYS A 195 -21.11 13.63 18.17
N MET A 196 -20.81 13.29 19.43
CA MET A 196 -21.75 13.20 20.53
C MET A 196 -21.30 14.11 21.69
N LYS A 197 -22.25 14.57 22.51
CA LYS A 197 -21.99 15.12 23.84
C LYS A 197 -22.17 13.99 24.84
N ILE A 198 -21.16 13.72 25.66
CA ILE A 198 -21.12 12.54 26.52
C ILE A 198 -20.71 12.98 27.91
N LYS A 199 -21.46 12.56 28.92
CA LYS A 199 -21.22 12.89 30.32
C LYS A 199 -20.71 11.66 31.07
N CYS A 200 -19.66 11.83 31.86
CA CYS A 200 -19.20 10.80 32.78
C CYS A 200 -20.07 10.79 34.03
N LEU A 201 -20.67 9.65 34.37
CA LEU A 201 -21.49 9.54 35.59
C LEU A 201 -20.66 9.48 36.88
N ILE A 202 -19.35 9.19 36.79
CA ILE A 202 -18.46 9.09 37.95
C ILE A 202 -18.04 10.49 38.41
N CYS A 203 -17.50 11.32 37.52
CA CYS A 203 -17.03 12.67 37.86
C CYS A 203 -18.01 13.78 37.48
N ASN A 204 -19.15 13.42 36.90
CA ASN A 204 -20.18 14.34 36.42
C ASN A 204 -19.74 15.36 35.33
N ASN A 205 -18.52 15.23 34.81
CA ASN A 205 -17.98 16.10 33.76
C ASN A 205 -18.26 15.56 32.35
N GLU A 206 -18.30 16.45 31.36
CA GLU A 206 -18.34 16.05 29.96
C GLU A 206 -17.00 15.50 29.47
N PHE A 207 -17.07 14.50 28.60
CA PHE A 207 -15.90 13.98 27.90
C PHE A 207 -15.36 15.02 26.93
N LYS A 208 -14.03 15.22 26.95
CA LYS A 208 -13.34 16.10 26.00
C LYS A 208 -13.01 15.34 24.72
N ILE A 209 -13.05 16.04 23.58
CA ILE A 209 -12.65 15.49 22.28
C ILE A 209 -11.17 15.81 22.05
N LYS A 210 -10.40 14.80 21.64
CA LYS A 210 -9.01 14.93 21.20
C LYS A 210 -8.91 15.16 19.70
#